data_AF-A0A7C4H1H0-F1
#
_entry.id   AF-A0A7C4H1H0-F1
#
_cell.length_a   1.000
_cell.length_b   1.000
_cell.length_c   1.000
_cell.angle_alpha   90.00
_cell.angle_beta   90.00
_cell.angle_gamma   90.00
#
_symmetry.space_group_name_H-M   'P 1'
#
loop_
_entity.id
_entity.type
_entity.pdbx_description
1 polymer ?
#
loop_
_entity_poly.entity_id
_entity_poly.type
_entity_poly.pdbx_seq_one_letter_code
_entity_poly.pdbx_strand_id
1 'polypeptide(L)'
;MSETSKKLSTEERLTLTGFERHTEPHIKLRKEVCVKCVAKPCLYVCPAGLFTLNEKGEVQHVHEGCLECGACRIICPDAVEWSYPPGGFGVYYRHG
;
A
#
# COMPACT_ATOMS: atom_id res chain seq x y z
N MET A 1 3.28 30.01 22.84
CA MET A 1 1.96 29.81 22.21
C MET A 1 1.99 28.40 21.66
N SER A 2 1.35 27.43 22.34
CA SER A 2 1.48 26.03 21.97
C SER A 2 0.76 25.79 20.65
N GLU A 3 1.53 25.50 19.61
CA GLU A 3 1.02 24.92 18.37
C GLU A 3 0.20 23.68 18.73
N THR A 4 -1.10 23.76 18.49
CA THR A 4 -2.00 22.61 18.57
C THR A 4 -1.55 21.64 17.50
N SER A 5 -0.87 20.56 17.88
CA SER A 5 -0.39 19.50 17.00
C SER A 5 -1.52 18.98 16.10
N LYS A 6 -1.61 19.46 14.85
CA LYS A 6 -2.56 18.97 13.85
C LYS A 6 -2.29 17.49 13.60
N LYS A 7 -3.29 16.62 13.80
CA LYS A 7 -3.20 15.21 13.37
C LYS A 7 -3.22 15.17 11.85
N LEU A 8 -2.11 14.74 11.25
CA LEU A 8 -2.03 14.49 9.82
C LEU A 8 -2.80 13.22 9.44
N SER A 9 -3.48 13.26 8.29
CA SER A 9 -4.03 12.10 7.61
C SER A 9 -2.93 11.13 7.18
N THR A 10 -3.30 9.89 6.82
CA THR A 10 -2.32 8.91 6.31
C THR A 10 -1.62 9.43 5.06
N GLU A 11 -2.36 9.99 4.11
CA GLU A 11 -1.81 10.57 2.88
C GLU A 11 -0.86 11.73 3.18
N GLU A 12 -1.24 12.65 4.07
CA GLU A 12 -0.37 13.77 4.49
C GLU A 12 0.95 13.24 5.11
N ARG A 13 0.91 12.16 5.89
CA ARG A 13 2.12 11.54 6.45
C ARG A 13 3.01 10.90 5.39
N LEU A 14 2.42 10.26 4.38
CA LEU A 14 3.19 9.66 3.29
C LEU A 14 3.98 10.73 2.54
N THR A 15 3.49 11.96 2.40
CA THR A 15 4.26 13.06 1.78
C THR A 15 5.55 13.43 2.51
N LEU A 16 5.68 13.07 3.80
CA LEU A 16 6.91 13.28 4.57
C LEU A 16 7.96 12.19 4.31
N THR A 17 7.53 11.08 3.69
CA THR A 17 8.37 9.95 3.32
C THR A 17 8.76 10.07 1.86
N GLY A 18 9.96 9.63 1.55
CA GLY A 18 10.47 9.61 0.21
C GLY A 18 10.04 8.40 -0.61
N PHE A 19 9.68 8.60 -1.87
CA PHE A 19 9.42 7.52 -2.81
C PHE A 19 10.03 7.79 -4.19
N GLU A 20 10.61 6.77 -4.81
CA GLU A 20 11.05 6.79 -6.21
C GLU A 20 10.17 5.84 -7.02
N ARG A 21 9.54 6.35 -8.09
CA ARG A 21 8.47 5.61 -8.77
C ARG A 21 9.01 4.74 -9.90
N HIS A 22 8.70 3.44 -9.82
CA HIS A 22 8.88 2.53 -10.96
C HIS A 22 7.62 2.48 -11.84
N THR A 23 7.81 2.33 -13.16
CA THR A 23 6.71 2.24 -14.14
C THR A 23 5.83 1.02 -13.91
N GLU A 24 6.45 -0.12 -13.62
CA GLU A 24 5.74 -1.36 -13.30
C GLU A 24 5.44 -1.46 -11.79
N PRO A 25 4.21 -1.82 -11.40
CA PRO A 25 3.86 -2.07 -10.01
C PRO A 25 4.54 -3.35 -9.49
N HIS A 26 5.14 -3.26 -8.31
CA HIS A 26 5.77 -4.41 -7.62
C HIS A 26 4.76 -5.32 -6.89
N ILE A 27 3.48 -4.92 -6.88
CA ILE A 27 2.36 -5.71 -6.34
C ILE A 27 1.38 -5.99 -7.47
N LYS A 28 1.06 -7.27 -7.67
CA LYS A 28 0.02 -7.72 -8.61
C LYS A 28 -1.08 -8.44 -7.84
N LEU A 29 -2.31 -8.12 -8.18
CA LEU A 29 -3.49 -8.76 -7.60
C LEU A 29 -4.03 -9.83 -8.55
N ARG A 30 -4.07 -11.08 -8.09
CA ARG A 30 -4.79 -12.18 -8.72
C ARG A 30 -6.29 -11.98 -8.50
N LYS A 31 -6.94 -11.25 -9.42
CA LYS A 31 -8.33 -10.77 -9.27
C LYS A 31 -9.32 -11.91 -9.09
N GLU A 32 -9.10 -13.02 -9.78
CA GLU A 32 -9.90 -14.25 -9.73
C GLU A 32 -9.91 -14.92 -8.35
N VAL A 33 -8.83 -14.74 -7.57
CA VAL A 33 -8.77 -15.18 -6.16
C VAL A 33 -9.33 -14.09 -5.26
N CYS A 34 -8.91 -12.83 -5.48
CA CYS A 34 -9.30 -11.69 -4.66
C CYS A 34 -10.81 -11.48 -4.62
N VAL A 35 -11.52 -11.63 -5.74
CA VAL A 35 -12.98 -11.42 -5.83
C VAL A 35 -13.75 -12.35 -4.89
N LYS A 36 -13.25 -13.57 -4.65
CA LYS A 36 -13.88 -14.57 -3.77
C LYS A 36 -13.69 -14.27 -2.28
N CYS A 37 -12.74 -13.42 -1.92
CA CYS A 37 -12.48 -13.03 -0.54
C CYS A 37 -13.54 -12.04 -0.06
N VAL A 38 -14.46 -12.43 0.82
CA VAL A 38 -15.49 -11.51 1.35
C VAL A 38 -14.90 -10.53 2.35
N ALA A 39 -13.95 -10.98 3.19
CA ALA A 39 -13.39 -10.18 4.29
C ALA A 39 -12.50 -9.02 3.84
N LYS A 40 -11.93 -9.08 2.62
CA LYS A 40 -11.02 -8.08 2.04
C LYS A 40 -10.01 -7.49 3.05
N PRO A 41 -9.25 -8.32 3.80
CA PRO A 41 -8.46 -7.84 4.94
C PRO A 41 -7.32 -6.88 4.53
N CYS A 42 -6.88 -6.94 3.27
CA CYS A 42 -5.92 -6.00 2.70
C CYS A 42 -6.34 -4.52 2.78
N LEU A 43 -7.64 -4.23 2.81
CA LEU A 43 -8.17 -2.86 2.97
C LEU A 43 -7.83 -2.25 4.35
N TYR A 44 -7.59 -3.09 5.35
CA TYR A 44 -7.41 -2.66 6.75
C TYR A 44 -5.98 -2.85 7.24
N VAL A 45 -5.27 -3.86 6.73
CA VAL A 45 -3.91 -4.17 7.20
C VAL A 45 -2.86 -3.20 6.65
N CYS A 46 -3.15 -2.54 5.52
CA CYS A 46 -2.16 -1.69 4.85
C CYS A 46 -1.96 -0.39 5.65
N PRO A 47 -0.77 -0.16 6.24
CA PRO A 47 -0.52 1.04 7.03
C PRO A 47 -0.55 2.33 6.20
N ALA A 48 -0.29 2.21 4.89
CA ALA A 48 -0.33 3.31 3.93
C ALA A 48 -1.71 3.48 3.25
N GLY A 49 -2.69 2.62 3.55
CA GLY A 49 -4.05 2.74 2.99
C GLY A 49 -4.15 2.54 1.48
N LEU A 50 -3.26 1.76 0.88
CA LEU A 50 -3.10 1.67 -0.58
C LEU A 50 -4.07 0.72 -1.28
N PHE A 51 -4.93 0.02 -0.54
CA PHE A 51 -5.94 -0.86 -1.09
C PHE A 51 -7.32 -0.23 -0.93
N THR A 52 -8.05 -0.10 -2.03
CA THR A 52 -9.40 0.51 -2.06
C THR A 52 -10.37 -0.41 -2.79
N LEU A 53 -11.68 -0.16 -2.65
CA LEU A 53 -12.71 -0.80 -3.46
C LEU A 53 -13.16 0.15 -4.56
N ASN A 54 -13.29 -0.36 -5.78
CA ASN A 54 -13.98 0.35 -6.84
C ASN A 54 -15.51 0.21 -6.71
N GLU A 55 -16.25 0.90 -7.59
CA GLU A 55 -17.71 0.87 -7.64
C GLU A 55 -18.29 -0.54 -7.89
N LYS A 56 -17.50 -1.46 -8.44
CA LYS A 56 -17.87 -2.86 -8.69
C LYS A 56 -17.57 -3.79 -7.51
N GLY A 57 -17.03 -3.26 -6.40
CA GLY A 57 -16.62 -4.03 -5.23
C GLY A 57 -15.32 -4.84 -5.44
N GLU A 58 -14.54 -4.52 -6.47
CA GLU A 58 -13.23 -5.12 -6.72
C GLU A 58 -12.14 -4.32 -6.01
N VAL A 59 -11.15 -5.02 -5.46
CA VAL A 59 -10.00 -4.37 -4.83
C VAL A 59 -9.09 -3.77 -5.89
N GLN A 60 -8.72 -2.51 -5.70
CA GLN A 60 -7.68 -1.80 -6.42
C GLN A 60 -6.51 -1.51 -5.49
N HIS A 61 -5.33 -1.30 -6.08
CA HIS A 61 -4.11 -1.00 -5.35
C HIS A 61 -3.32 0.11 -6.04
N VAL A 62 -2.81 1.07 -5.26
CA VAL A 62 -1.92 2.14 -5.73
C VAL A 62 -0.52 1.92 -5.13
N HIS A 63 0.48 1.64 -5.96
CA HIS A 63 1.81 1.23 -5.45
C HIS A 63 2.76 2.38 -5.10
N GLU A 64 2.45 3.61 -5.52
CA GLU A 64 3.35 4.78 -5.44
C GLU A 64 3.68 5.22 -4.00
N GLY A 65 2.91 4.78 -2.99
CA GLY A 65 3.16 5.06 -1.56
C GLY A 65 3.51 3.82 -0.73
N CYS A 66 3.89 2.70 -1.37
CA CYS A 66 4.10 1.45 -0.65
C CYS A 66 5.32 1.52 0.28
N LEU A 67 5.10 1.21 1.55
CA LEU A 67 6.16 1.16 2.57
C LEU A 67 6.94 -0.16 2.59
N GLU A 68 6.73 -1.03 1.61
CA GLU A 68 7.43 -2.32 1.47
C GLU A 68 7.33 -3.25 2.69
N CYS A 69 6.36 -3.02 3.59
CA CYS A 69 6.23 -3.76 4.85
C CYS A 69 5.76 -5.22 4.71
N GLY A 70 5.23 -5.62 3.55
CA GLY A 70 4.77 -6.98 3.28
C GLY A 70 3.48 -7.42 3.98
N ALA A 71 2.78 -6.56 4.73
CA ALA A 71 1.56 -6.95 5.44
C ALA A 71 0.46 -7.52 4.50
N CYS A 72 0.31 -6.91 3.32
CA CYS A 72 -0.64 -7.38 2.30
C CYS A 72 -0.27 -8.78 1.75
N ARG A 73 1.02 -9.07 1.59
CA ARG A 73 1.54 -10.39 1.17
C ARG A 73 1.19 -11.45 2.21
N ILE A 74 1.30 -11.13 3.50
CA ILE A 74 1.04 -12.08 4.59
C ILE A 74 -0.46 -12.38 4.73
N ILE A 75 -1.31 -11.34 4.68
CA ILE A 75 -2.75 -11.53 4.93
C ILE A 75 -3.52 -12.04 3.71
N CYS A 76 -2.99 -11.83 2.50
CA CYS A 76 -3.60 -12.26 1.24
C CYS A 76 -2.65 -13.16 0.42
N PRO A 77 -2.16 -14.29 0.96
CA PRO A 77 -1.07 -15.06 0.36
C PRO A 77 -1.40 -15.60 -1.03
N ASP A 78 -2.68 -15.92 -1.29
CA ASP A 78 -3.13 -16.48 -2.56
C ASP A 78 -3.58 -15.42 -3.57
N ALA A 79 -3.77 -14.17 -3.14
CA ALA A 79 -4.30 -13.10 -4.00
C ALA A 79 -3.27 -12.01 -4.32
N VAL A 80 -2.25 -11.84 -3.47
CA VAL A 80 -1.22 -10.82 -3.62
C VAL A 80 0.09 -11.48 -4.06
N GLU A 81 0.51 -11.17 -5.28
CA GLU A 81 1.89 -11.39 -5.72
C GLU A 81 2.69 -10.14 -5.40
N TRP A 82 3.71 -10.31 -4.55
CA TRP A 82 4.48 -9.21 -4.00
C TRP A 82 5.96 -9.47 -4.24
N SER A 83 6.65 -8.49 -4.80
CA SER A 83 8.11 -8.43 -4.86
C SER A 83 8.58 -7.07 -4.38
N TYR A 84 9.86 -6.94 -4.04
CA TYR A 84 10.45 -5.61 -3.89
C TYR A 84 10.42 -4.85 -5.23
N PRO A 85 10.31 -3.52 -5.22
CA PRO A 85 10.65 -2.70 -6.38
C PRO A 85 12.09 -2.98 -6.85
N PRO A 86 12.41 -2.69 -8.12
CA PRO A 86 13.80 -2.74 -8.58
C PRO A 86 14.68 -1.79 -7.76
N GLY A 87 15.99 -2.09 -7.70
CA GLY A 87 16.94 -1.29 -6.93
C GLY A 87 16.90 0.19 -7.34
N GLY A 88 16.87 1.07 -6.34
CA GLY A 88 16.75 2.52 -6.53
C GLY A 88 15.30 3.03 -6.61
N PHE A 89 14.30 2.15 -6.62
CA PHE A 89 12.88 2.51 -6.59
C PHE A 89 12.24 2.13 -5.26
N GLY A 90 11.02 2.62 -5.03
CA GLY A 90 10.26 2.33 -3.82
C GLY A 90 10.47 3.36 -2.73
N VAL A 91 10.28 2.96 -1.49
CA VAL A 91 10.38 3.85 -0.32
C VAL A 91 11.84 4.11 0.05
N TYR A 92 12.18 5.36 0.37
CA TYR A 92 13.48 5.71 0.95
C TYR A 92 13.32 6.36 2.33
N TYR A 93 13.83 5.68 3.36
CA TYR A 93 13.83 6.15 4.74
C TYR A 93 15.08 6.96 5.04
N ARG A 94 14.90 8.17 5.58
CA ARG A 94 16.02 9.04 5.96
C ARG A 94 16.61 8.71 7.34
N HIS A 95 15.79 8.19 8.24
CA HIS A 95 16.14 8.05 9.66
C HIS A 95 15.89 6.66 10.27
N GLY A 96 15.43 5.67 9.48
CA GLY A 96 15.18 4.31 9.95
C GLY A 96 13.96 4.21 10.86
#